data_AF-A0A0C2CRI5-F1
#
_entry.id   AF-A0A0C2CRI5-F1
#
_cell.length_a   1.000
_cell.length_b   1.000
_cell.length_c   1.000
_cell.angle_alpha   90.00
_cell.angle_beta   90.00
_cell.angle_gamma   90.00
#
_symmetry.space_group_name_H-M   'P 1'
#
loop_
_entity.id
_entity.type
_entity.pdbx_description
1 polymer ?
#
loop_
_entity_poly.entity_id
_entity_poly.type
_entity_poly.pdbx_seq_one_letter_code
_entity_poly.pdbx_strand_id
1 'polypeptide(L)'
;MTRSITASFAALVIAGLSLAACDAKENPYEVKKKETVDLHSYEKEMTPEELAEARKAAGHDSMDEIAAENAIMFEKGAREYIKTRVPEYRELVTEMRGYLDEIEKGAPKWKEKEGSFEKFKEGYKEDVKAFLDVYDVLTANGVEGGNTQADLGWAVRAFEALNNDLSPDVFDNAQLAVAIKDIRDRLDKVSAAIDEIEKDETLEVNPLYKAPKRDAKKKKK
;
A
#
# COMPACT_ATOMS: atom_id res chain seq x y z
N MET A 1 -13.73 68.33 12.15
CA MET A 1 -13.79 69.45 11.20
C MET A 1 -13.48 68.86 9.83
N THR A 2 -14.23 68.95 8.75
CA THR A 2 -15.55 69.50 8.44
C THR A 2 -15.90 68.90 7.07
N ARG A 3 -17.18 68.58 6.84
CA ARG A 3 -17.74 68.19 5.53
C ARG A 3 -17.75 69.39 4.55
N SER A 4 -17.71 69.12 3.24
CA SER A 4 -18.55 69.71 2.16
C SER A 4 -17.86 69.58 0.78
N ILE A 5 -18.47 69.01 -0.28
CA ILE A 5 -19.60 69.53 -1.10
C ILE A 5 -19.15 70.85 -1.78
N THR A 6 -19.09 71.08 -3.11
CA THR A 6 -20.00 70.84 -4.25
C THR A 6 -19.27 71.30 -5.53
N ALA A 7 -19.39 70.55 -6.63
CA ALA A 7 -20.10 70.90 -7.89
C ALA A 7 -19.72 72.20 -8.63
N SER A 8 -19.39 72.06 -9.92
CA SER A 8 -19.97 72.92 -10.97
C SER A 8 -19.91 72.23 -12.33
N PHE A 9 -21.10 72.09 -12.90
CA PHE A 9 -21.39 71.73 -14.29
C PHE A 9 -20.84 72.80 -15.26
N ALA A 10 -20.32 72.37 -16.41
CA ALA A 10 -20.45 73.12 -17.65
C ALA A 10 -20.34 72.15 -18.83
N ALA A 11 -21.51 71.78 -19.37
CA ALA A 11 -21.61 71.19 -20.69
C ALA A 11 -21.33 72.28 -21.73
N LEU A 12 -20.46 72.01 -22.71
CA LEU A 12 -20.55 72.65 -24.00
C LEU A 12 -20.24 71.64 -25.11
N VAL A 13 -21.30 71.31 -25.83
CA VAL A 13 -21.31 70.60 -27.10
C VAL A 13 -20.62 71.46 -28.16
N ILE A 14 -19.57 70.94 -28.79
CA ILE A 14 -19.21 71.33 -30.16
C ILE A 14 -19.05 70.05 -30.96
N ALA A 15 -20.15 69.64 -31.59
CA ALA A 15 -20.13 68.80 -32.77
C ALA A 15 -19.62 69.66 -33.94
N GLY A 16 -18.65 69.15 -34.70
CA GLY A 16 -18.16 69.86 -35.87
C GLY A 16 -16.97 69.20 -36.56
N LEU A 17 -17.28 68.24 -37.42
CA LEU A 17 -16.64 68.00 -38.72
C LEU A 17 -15.13 67.69 -38.75
N SER A 18 -14.82 66.40 -38.84
CA SER A 18 -13.84 65.91 -39.82
C SER A 18 -14.13 64.46 -40.17
N LEU A 19 -15.12 64.27 -41.04
CA LEU A 19 -15.20 63.13 -41.95
C LEU A 19 -13.98 63.20 -42.87
N ALA A 20 -12.91 62.49 -42.51
CA ALA A 20 -11.88 62.08 -43.45
C ALA A 20 -11.81 60.55 -43.34
N ALA A 21 -12.38 59.92 -44.37
CA ALA A 21 -12.39 58.50 -44.60
C ALA A 21 -10.98 57.89 -44.46
N CYS A 22 -10.79 57.09 -43.42
CA CYS A 22 -9.93 55.92 -43.54
C CYS A 22 -10.83 54.80 -44.07
N ASP A 23 -10.87 54.67 -45.40
CA ASP A 23 -11.31 53.46 -46.07
C ASP A 23 -10.47 52.31 -45.51
N ALA A 24 -11.03 51.60 -44.53
CA ALA A 24 -10.61 50.25 -44.24
C ALA A 24 -10.96 49.43 -45.47
N LYS A 25 -9.99 49.22 -46.37
CA LYS A 25 -10.09 48.16 -47.37
C LYS A 25 -10.46 46.88 -46.64
N GLU A 26 -11.66 46.37 -46.88
CA GLU A 26 -12.07 45.04 -46.43
C GLU A 26 -10.96 44.07 -46.85
N ASN A 27 -10.40 43.37 -45.86
CA ASN A 27 -9.43 42.33 -46.11
C ASN A 27 -10.18 41.19 -46.82
N PRO A 28 -9.87 40.86 -48.10
CA PRO A 28 -10.58 39.82 -48.84
C PRO A 28 -10.34 38.40 -48.29
N TYR A 29 -9.54 38.29 -47.22
CA TYR A 29 -9.23 37.06 -46.50
C TYR A 29 -9.76 37.05 -45.05
N GLU A 30 -10.82 37.79 -44.73
CA GLU A 30 -11.55 37.52 -43.48
C GLU A 30 -12.21 36.13 -43.56
N VAL A 31 -11.44 35.12 -43.15
CA VAL A 31 -11.97 33.79 -42.88
C VAL A 31 -12.88 33.95 -41.68
N LYS A 32 -14.20 33.88 -41.91
CA LYS A 32 -15.17 33.65 -40.84
C LYS A 32 -14.68 32.41 -40.08
N LYS A 33 -14.08 32.61 -38.90
CA LYS A 33 -13.73 31.51 -38.02
C LYS A 33 -15.04 30.80 -37.70
N LYS A 34 -15.27 29.63 -38.32
CA LYS A 34 -16.27 28.70 -37.84
C LYS A 34 -15.95 28.49 -36.36
N GLU A 35 -16.92 28.72 -35.49
CA GLU A 35 -16.80 28.35 -34.09
C GLU A 35 -16.29 26.91 -34.03
N THR A 36 -15.24 26.69 -33.25
CA THR A 36 -14.71 25.36 -33.00
C THR A 36 -15.86 24.52 -32.44
N VAL A 37 -16.15 23.39 -33.08
CA VAL A 37 -17.14 22.43 -32.56
C VAL A 37 -16.68 22.03 -31.16
N ASP A 38 -17.49 22.33 -30.15
CA ASP A 38 -17.22 21.89 -28.80
C ASP A 38 -17.38 20.37 -28.73
N LEU A 39 -16.26 19.65 -28.66
CA LEU A 39 -16.29 18.19 -28.58
C LEU A 39 -16.90 17.71 -27.26
N HIS A 40 -16.99 18.57 -26.24
CA HIS A 40 -17.69 18.25 -24.99
C HIS A 40 -19.21 18.22 -25.16
N SER A 41 -19.76 18.73 -26.27
CA SER A 41 -21.20 18.64 -26.58
C SER A 41 -21.58 17.35 -27.32
N TYR A 42 -20.63 16.44 -27.59
CA TYR A 42 -20.90 15.16 -28.23
C TYR A 42 -21.15 14.08 -27.16
N GLU A 43 -22.40 13.96 -26.73
CA GLU A 43 -22.86 12.83 -25.92
C GLU A 43 -23.45 11.76 -26.84
N LYS A 44 -22.69 10.70 -27.11
CA LYS A 44 -23.25 9.48 -27.69
C LYS A 44 -23.67 8.58 -26.55
N GLU A 45 -24.96 8.57 -26.23
CA GLU A 45 -25.53 7.59 -25.32
C GLU A 45 -25.27 6.19 -25.88
N MET A 46 -24.52 5.39 -25.14
CA MET A 46 -24.31 3.96 -25.41
C MET A 46 -24.72 3.20 -24.15
N THR A 47 -25.29 2.02 -24.35
CA THR A 47 -25.44 1.07 -23.25
C THR A 47 -24.06 0.62 -22.73
N PRO A 48 -23.96 0.10 -21.48
CA PRO A 48 -22.69 -0.40 -20.96
C PRO A 48 -22.04 -1.47 -21.85
N GLU A 49 -22.85 -2.30 -22.51
CA GLU A 49 -22.40 -3.35 -23.43
C GLU A 49 -21.88 -2.77 -24.75
N GLU A 50 -22.60 -1.81 -25.34
CA GLU A 50 -22.15 -1.10 -26.56
C GLU A 50 -20.88 -0.27 -26.31
N LEU A 51 -20.75 0.30 -25.12
CA LEU A 51 -19.55 1.04 -24.72
C LEU A 51 -18.34 0.11 -24.55
N ALA A 52 -18.54 -1.08 -23.99
CA ALA A 52 -17.49 -2.10 -23.88
C ALA A 52 -17.06 -2.61 -25.25
N GLU A 53 -18.01 -2.85 -26.17
CA GLU A 53 -17.72 -3.27 -27.55
C GLU A 53 -17.02 -2.15 -28.34
N ALA A 54 -17.43 -0.90 -28.17
CA ALA A 54 -16.77 0.26 -28.78
C ALA A 54 -15.35 0.47 -28.25
N ARG A 55 -15.11 0.26 -26.95
CA ARG A 55 -13.76 0.28 -26.35
C ARG A 55 -12.88 -0.81 -26.94
N LYS A 56 -13.39 -2.04 -27.01
CA LYS A 56 -12.68 -3.17 -27.63
C LYS A 56 -12.38 -2.93 -29.11
N ALA A 57 -13.33 -2.39 -29.88
CA ALA A 57 -13.15 -2.05 -31.29
C ALA A 57 -12.15 -0.90 -31.50
N ALA A 58 -12.03 0.01 -30.54
CA ALA A 58 -11.03 1.08 -30.52
C ALA A 58 -9.65 0.63 -30.01
N GLY A 59 -9.49 -0.65 -29.64
CA GLY A 59 -8.24 -1.18 -29.09
C GLY A 59 -7.95 -0.73 -27.66
N HIS A 60 -8.97 -0.34 -26.90
CA HIS A 60 -8.86 -0.07 -25.48
C HIS A 60 -9.19 -1.33 -24.67
N ASP A 61 -8.29 -1.70 -23.77
CA ASP A 61 -8.49 -2.81 -22.85
C ASP A 61 -9.72 -2.57 -21.96
N SER A 62 -10.41 -3.65 -21.63
CA SER A 62 -11.49 -3.60 -20.65
C SER A 62 -10.96 -3.28 -19.26
N MET A 63 -11.84 -2.80 -18.38
CA MET A 63 -11.45 -2.54 -16.98
C MET A 63 -10.97 -3.81 -16.26
N ASP A 64 -11.53 -4.97 -16.63
CA ASP A 64 -11.15 -6.26 -16.07
C ASP A 64 -9.74 -6.69 -16.54
N GLU A 65 -9.42 -6.47 -17.82
CA GLU A 65 -8.07 -6.71 -18.36
C GLU A 65 -7.04 -5.80 -17.68
N ILE A 66 -7.34 -4.50 -17.55
CA ILE A 66 -6.47 -3.54 -16.84
C ILE A 66 -6.28 -3.95 -15.38
N ALA A 67 -7.34 -4.38 -14.69
CA ALA A 67 -7.25 -4.83 -13.31
C ALA A 67 -6.38 -6.08 -13.16
N ALA A 68 -6.51 -7.05 -14.08
CA ALA A 68 -5.72 -8.25 -14.11
C ALA A 68 -4.23 -7.96 -14.37
N GLU A 69 -3.92 -7.11 -15.35
CA GLU A 69 -2.55 -6.68 -15.64
C GLU A 69 -1.93 -5.93 -14.46
N ASN A 70 -2.69 -5.01 -13.84
CA ASN A 70 -2.25 -4.30 -12.64
C ASN A 70 -1.96 -5.26 -11.48
N ALA A 71 -2.79 -6.29 -11.29
CA ALA A 71 -2.57 -7.30 -10.24
C ALA A 71 -1.29 -8.10 -10.49
N ILE A 72 -1.01 -8.48 -11.75
CA ILE A 72 0.22 -9.18 -12.13
C ILE A 72 1.45 -8.30 -11.89
N MET A 73 1.40 -7.03 -12.31
CA MET A 73 2.51 -6.10 -12.13
C MET A 73 2.75 -5.78 -10.65
N PHE A 74 1.69 -5.64 -9.86
CA PHE A 74 1.76 -5.45 -8.42
C PHE A 74 2.41 -6.66 -7.74
N GLU A 75 1.94 -7.87 -8.04
CA GLU A 75 2.50 -9.10 -7.47
C GLU A 75 3.97 -9.30 -7.90
N LYS A 76 4.32 -8.94 -9.13
CA LYS A 76 5.72 -8.96 -9.57
C LYS A 76 6.59 -8.03 -8.70
N GLY A 77 6.17 -6.77 -8.53
CA GLY A 77 6.90 -5.81 -7.69
C GLY A 77 7.06 -6.29 -6.24
N ALA A 78 6.01 -6.89 -5.68
CA ALA A 78 6.05 -7.51 -4.35
C ALA A 78 7.09 -8.62 -4.24
N ARG A 79 7.12 -9.51 -5.23
CA ARG A 79 8.07 -10.63 -5.28
C ARG A 79 9.50 -10.12 -5.45
N GLU A 80 9.74 -9.08 -6.24
CA GLU A 80 11.05 -8.43 -6.37
C GLU A 80 11.51 -7.76 -5.07
N TYR A 81 10.57 -7.14 -4.34
CA TYR A 81 10.82 -6.59 -3.01
C TYR A 81 11.30 -7.66 -2.03
N ILE A 82 10.63 -8.82 -2.01
CA ILE A 82 11.00 -9.98 -1.18
C ILE A 82 12.32 -10.58 -1.66
N LYS A 83 12.52 -10.73 -2.98
CA LYS A 83 13.75 -11.29 -3.55
C LYS A 83 15.00 -10.52 -3.11
N THR A 84 14.88 -9.21 -3.05
CA THR A 84 15.92 -8.31 -2.55
C THR A 84 16.27 -8.55 -1.08
N ARG A 85 15.34 -9.12 -0.29
CA ARG A 85 15.37 -9.22 1.19
C ARG A 85 15.18 -10.65 1.70
N VAL A 86 15.47 -11.65 0.87
CA VAL A 86 15.26 -13.07 1.21
C VAL A 86 15.87 -13.43 2.58
N PRO A 87 17.11 -13.04 2.92
CA PRO A 87 17.69 -13.35 4.22
C PRO A 87 16.86 -12.81 5.39
N GLU A 88 16.38 -11.57 5.31
CA GLU A 88 15.59 -10.93 6.36
C GLU A 88 14.22 -11.60 6.55
N TYR A 89 13.54 -11.96 5.45
CA TYR A 89 12.28 -12.70 5.54
C TYR A 89 12.47 -14.10 6.15
N ARG A 90 13.55 -14.81 5.79
CA ARG A 90 13.88 -16.12 6.39
C ARG A 90 14.17 -16.00 7.88
N GLU A 91 14.90 -14.97 8.29
CA GLU A 91 15.19 -14.71 9.69
C GLU A 91 13.89 -14.42 10.45
N LEU A 92 13.01 -13.58 9.91
CA LEU A 92 11.71 -13.26 10.51
C LEU A 92 10.85 -14.52 10.73
N VAL A 93 10.74 -15.38 9.72
CA VAL A 93 10.01 -16.66 9.82
C VAL A 93 10.63 -17.55 10.89
N THR A 94 11.97 -17.62 10.94
CA THR A 94 12.70 -18.42 11.93
C THR A 94 12.47 -17.92 13.35
N GLU A 95 12.50 -16.60 13.53
CA GLU A 95 12.28 -15.93 14.82
C GLU A 95 10.85 -16.18 15.33
N MET A 96 9.84 -16.03 14.47
CA MET A 96 8.45 -16.33 14.83
C MET A 96 8.26 -17.81 15.22
N ARG A 97 8.86 -18.74 14.47
CA ARG A 97 8.85 -20.17 14.85
C ARG A 97 9.49 -20.39 16.21
N GLY A 98 10.55 -19.66 16.52
CA GLY A 98 11.20 -19.66 17.83
C GLY A 98 10.27 -19.26 18.97
N TYR A 99 9.45 -18.23 18.79
CA TYR A 99 8.46 -17.83 19.79
C TYR A 99 7.34 -18.87 19.96
N LEU A 100 6.84 -19.44 18.86
CA LEU A 100 5.84 -20.52 18.92
C LEU A 100 6.37 -21.75 19.68
N ASP A 101 7.63 -22.11 19.44
CA ASP A 101 8.33 -23.18 20.15
C ASP A 101 8.48 -22.88 21.66
N GLU A 102 8.80 -21.64 22.00
CA GLU A 102 8.96 -21.20 23.38
C GLU A 102 7.63 -21.25 24.13
N ILE A 103 6.52 -20.84 23.49
CA ILE A 103 5.17 -20.95 24.03
C ILE A 103 4.80 -22.42 24.23
N GLU A 104 4.93 -23.26 23.19
CA GLU A 104 4.52 -24.66 23.23
C GLU A 104 5.28 -25.46 24.31
N LYS A 105 6.59 -25.26 24.41
CA LYS A 105 7.45 -25.97 25.38
C LYS A 105 7.43 -25.32 26.76
N GLY A 106 7.08 -24.04 26.85
CA GLY A 106 7.02 -23.25 28.06
C GLY A 106 5.72 -23.45 28.83
N ALA A 107 4.57 -23.52 28.13
CA ALA A 107 3.24 -23.59 28.73
C ALA A 107 3.10 -24.67 29.83
N PRO A 108 3.56 -25.93 29.63
CA PRO A 108 3.50 -26.95 30.70
C PRO A 108 4.32 -26.57 31.93
N LYS A 109 5.50 -25.97 31.75
CA LYS A 109 6.41 -25.57 32.84
C LYS A 109 5.88 -24.37 33.60
N TRP A 110 5.26 -23.44 32.88
CA TRP A 110 4.69 -22.22 33.45
C TRP A 110 3.50 -22.51 34.36
N LYS A 111 2.75 -23.58 34.03
CA LYS A 111 1.65 -24.09 34.84
C LYS A 111 2.11 -24.69 36.17
N GLU A 112 3.19 -25.48 36.16
CA GLU A 112 3.63 -26.24 37.34
C GLU A 112 4.22 -25.37 38.45
N LYS A 113 4.78 -24.21 38.09
CA LYS A 113 5.50 -23.35 39.02
C LYS A 113 4.85 -21.96 39.10
N GLU A 114 4.27 -21.67 40.25
CA GLU A 114 3.69 -20.36 40.57
C GLU A 114 4.69 -19.22 40.29
N GLY A 115 4.22 -18.15 39.64
CA GLY A 115 5.02 -16.97 39.32
C GLY A 115 6.02 -17.15 38.18
N SER A 116 6.09 -18.32 37.54
CA SER A 116 7.05 -18.56 36.45
C SER A 116 6.60 -17.98 35.11
N PHE A 117 5.28 -17.90 34.87
CA PHE A 117 4.73 -17.25 33.70
C PHE A 117 4.96 -15.73 33.73
N GLU A 118 4.75 -15.10 34.89
CA GLU A 118 4.95 -13.67 35.10
C GLU A 118 6.41 -13.28 34.82
N LYS A 119 7.35 -14.08 35.33
CA LYS A 119 8.79 -13.90 35.06
C LYS A 119 9.14 -14.05 33.57
N PHE A 120 8.50 -14.98 32.87
CA PHE A 120 8.64 -15.11 31.44
C PHE A 120 8.13 -13.86 30.72
N LYS A 121 6.93 -13.38 31.08
CA LYS A 121 6.31 -12.19 30.43
C LYS A 121 7.16 -10.93 30.54
N GLU A 122 7.88 -10.72 31.65
CA GLU A 122 8.70 -9.52 31.86
C GLU A 122 9.72 -9.27 30.75
N GLY A 123 10.44 -10.31 30.30
CA GLY A 123 11.39 -10.21 29.19
C GLY A 123 10.75 -10.43 27.82
N TYR A 124 9.80 -11.36 27.75
CA TYR A 124 9.17 -11.79 26.50
C TYR A 124 8.46 -10.65 25.77
N LYS A 125 7.79 -9.74 26.50
CA LYS A 125 7.06 -8.61 25.89
C LYS A 125 7.98 -7.69 25.07
N GLU A 126 9.17 -7.42 25.58
CA GLU A 126 10.15 -6.55 24.89
C GLU A 126 10.76 -7.25 23.67
N ASP A 127 10.91 -8.58 23.72
CA ASP A 127 11.38 -9.35 22.58
C ASP A 127 10.31 -9.40 21.48
N VAL A 128 9.05 -9.68 21.83
CA VAL A 128 7.93 -9.63 20.86
C VAL A 128 7.79 -8.23 20.25
N LYS A 129 7.92 -7.17 21.06
CA LYS A 129 7.90 -5.79 20.55
C LYS A 129 9.01 -5.56 19.53
N ALA A 130 10.25 -5.95 19.85
CA ALA A 130 11.37 -5.78 18.93
C ALA A 130 11.19 -6.59 17.63
N PHE A 131 10.58 -7.78 17.72
CA PHE A 131 10.21 -8.58 16.55
C PHE A 131 9.18 -7.86 15.67
N LEU A 132 8.12 -7.31 16.26
CA LEU A 132 7.08 -6.58 15.54
C LEU A 132 7.63 -5.31 14.89
N ASP A 133 8.51 -4.57 15.58
CA ASP A 133 9.17 -3.39 15.00
C ASP A 133 10.00 -3.78 13.74
N VAL A 134 10.68 -4.94 13.77
CA VAL A 134 11.41 -5.44 12.59
C VAL A 134 10.45 -5.87 11.49
N TYR A 135 9.36 -6.57 11.82
CA TYR A 135 8.33 -6.94 10.86
C TYR A 135 7.76 -5.70 10.14
N ASP A 136 7.41 -4.66 10.90
CA ASP A 136 6.84 -3.42 10.37
C ASP A 136 7.84 -2.72 9.44
N VAL A 137 9.10 -2.60 9.85
CA VAL A 137 10.14 -2.00 8.99
C VAL A 137 10.37 -2.84 7.73
N LEU A 138 10.49 -4.17 7.87
CA LEU A 138 10.75 -5.07 6.75
C LEU A 138 9.63 -5.03 5.72
N THR A 139 8.38 -4.95 6.18
CA THR A 139 7.19 -4.92 5.30
C THR A 139 6.76 -3.51 4.90
N ALA A 140 7.56 -2.49 5.22
CA ALA A 140 7.22 -1.08 5.02
C ALA A 140 5.84 -0.71 5.59
N ASN A 141 5.54 -1.21 6.79
CA ASN A 141 4.24 -1.07 7.48
C ASN A 141 3.07 -1.66 6.66
N GLY A 142 3.32 -2.75 5.95
CA GLY A 142 2.35 -3.41 5.08
C GLY A 142 2.03 -2.67 3.78
N VAL A 143 2.84 -1.67 3.39
CA VAL A 143 2.71 -0.97 2.11
C VAL A 143 3.17 -1.84 0.95
N GLU A 144 4.26 -2.58 1.18
CA GLU A 144 4.72 -3.59 0.24
C GLU A 144 3.75 -4.76 0.42
N GLY A 145 2.88 -4.92 -0.57
CA GLY A 145 1.80 -5.90 -0.56
C GLY A 145 2.02 -6.93 -1.64
N GLY A 146 1.45 -8.11 -1.45
CA GLY A 146 1.56 -9.26 -2.34
C GLY A 146 1.16 -10.51 -1.57
N ASN A 147 0.98 -11.63 -2.26
CA ASN A 147 0.41 -12.83 -1.64
C ASN A 147 1.26 -13.35 -0.47
N THR A 148 2.59 -13.38 -0.64
CA THR A 148 3.52 -13.86 0.41
C THR A 148 3.48 -12.97 1.65
N GLN A 149 3.41 -11.64 1.49
CA GLN A 149 3.30 -10.72 2.62
C GLN A 149 1.92 -10.76 3.27
N ALA A 150 0.85 -11.04 2.52
CA ALA A 150 -0.48 -11.26 3.08
C ALA A 150 -0.50 -12.51 3.97
N ASP A 151 0.10 -13.62 3.52
CA ASP A 151 0.23 -14.84 4.32
C ASP A 151 1.09 -14.61 5.57
N LEU A 152 2.20 -13.90 5.44
CA LEU A 152 3.04 -13.53 6.58
C LEU A 152 2.29 -12.62 7.57
N GLY A 153 1.58 -11.60 7.08
CA GLY A 153 0.79 -10.70 7.90
C GLY A 153 -0.33 -11.43 8.64
N TRP A 154 -0.96 -12.42 8.01
CA TRP A 154 -1.90 -13.30 8.70
C TRP A 154 -1.23 -14.03 9.86
N ALA A 155 -0.04 -14.62 9.65
CA ALA A 155 0.69 -15.35 10.68
C ALA A 155 1.10 -14.45 11.85
N VAL A 156 1.58 -13.22 11.56
CA VAL A 156 1.91 -12.22 12.59
C VAL A 156 0.68 -11.85 13.40
N ARG A 157 -0.45 -11.53 12.76
CA ARG A 157 -1.70 -11.15 13.44
C ARG A 157 -2.22 -12.28 14.33
N ALA A 158 -2.17 -13.52 13.84
CA ALA A 158 -2.58 -14.69 14.60
C ALA A 158 -1.65 -14.94 15.81
N PHE A 159 -0.34 -14.72 15.65
CA PHE A 159 0.63 -14.76 16.73
C PHE A 159 0.40 -13.66 17.79
N GLU A 160 0.10 -12.42 17.37
CA GLU A 160 -0.26 -11.33 18.28
C GLU A 160 -1.51 -11.66 19.09
N ALA A 161 -2.56 -12.19 18.45
CA ALA A 161 -3.77 -12.63 19.11
C ALA A 161 -3.46 -13.73 20.15
N LEU A 162 -2.71 -14.76 19.75
CA LEU A 162 -2.26 -15.81 20.65
C LEU A 162 -1.50 -15.23 21.85
N ASN A 163 -0.56 -14.32 21.63
CA ASN A 163 0.24 -13.68 22.69
C ASN A 163 -0.60 -12.88 23.69
N ASN A 164 -1.63 -12.18 23.20
CA ASN A 164 -2.53 -11.42 24.06
C ASN A 164 -3.37 -12.34 24.96
N ASP A 165 -3.69 -13.53 24.47
CA ASP A 165 -4.48 -14.53 25.19
C ASP A 165 -3.64 -15.41 26.14
N LEU A 166 -2.30 -15.34 26.08
CA LEU A 166 -1.42 -16.14 26.95
C LEU A 166 -1.66 -15.81 28.43
N SER A 167 -2.13 -16.83 29.14
CA SER A 167 -2.40 -16.84 30.57
C SER A 167 -2.35 -18.29 31.09
N PRO A 168 -2.17 -18.50 32.42
CA PRO A 168 -2.19 -19.84 33.00
C PRO A 168 -3.45 -20.65 32.66
N ASP A 169 -4.59 -19.98 32.52
CA ASP A 169 -5.88 -20.60 32.21
C ASP A 169 -5.97 -21.14 30.76
N VAL A 170 -5.11 -20.64 29.86
CA VAL A 170 -5.10 -21.04 28.44
C VAL A 170 -4.15 -22.21 28.17
N PHE A 171 -3.23 -22.54 29.08
CA PHE A 171 -2.21 -23.58 28.84
C PHE A 171 -2.77 -24.99 28.71
N ASP A 172 -3.93 -25.28 29.31
CA ASP A 172 -4.63 -26.56 29.15
C ASP A 172 -5.67 -26.53 28.03
N ASN A 173 -5.87 -25.39 27.38
CA ASN A 173 -6.86 -25.26 26.34
C ASN A 173 -6.36 -25.97 25.07
N ALA A 174 -7.12 -26.97 24.59
CA ALA A 174 -6.80 -27.69 23.36
C ALA A 174 -6.66 -26.76 22.13
N GLN A 175 -7.29 -25.58 22.15
CA GLN A 175 -7.17 -24.58 21.10
C GLN A 175 -5.76 -23.95 21.03
N LEU A 176 -4.96 -23.99 22.09
CA LEU A 176 -3.58 -23.48 22.07
C LEU A 176 -2.74 -24.23 21.03
N ALA A 177 -2.80 -25.57 21.05
CA ALA A 177 -2.06 -26.40 20.10
C ALA A 177 -2.56 -26.20 18.65
N VAL A 178 -3.88 -26.01 18.47
CA VAL A 178 -4.47 -25.73 17.16
C VAL A 178 -3.99 -24.38 16.63
N ALA A 179 -4.04 -23.33 17.44
CA ALA A 179 -3.57 -21.99 17.06
C ALA A 179 -2.09 -21.99 16.67
N ILE A 180 -1.24 -22.64 17.48
CA ILE A 180 0.21 -22.77 17.17
C ILE A 180 0.42 -23.50 15.83
N LYS A 181 -0.33 -24.59 15.60
CA LYS A 181 -0.25 -25.34 14.35
C LYS A 181 -0.68 -24.50 13.15
N ASP A 182 -1.80 -23.79 13.23
CA ASP A 182 -2.31 -22.99 12.13
C ASP A 182 -1.34 -21.86 11.74
N ILE A 183 -0.67 -21.24 12.73
CA ILE A 183 0.39 -20.26 12.48
C ILE A 183 1.58 -20.94 11.78
N ARG A 184 2.03 -22.11 12.26
CA ARG A 184 3.16 -22.86 11.64
C ARG A 184 2.87 -23.26 10.20
N ASP A 185 1.68 -23.76 9.92
CA ASP A 185 1.24 -24.14 8.58
C ASP A 185 1.24 -22.93 7.64
N ARG A 186 0.82 -21.75 8.12
CA ARG A 186 0.92 -20.51 7.34
C ARG A 186 2.39 -20.12 7.09
N LEU A 187 3.24 -20.22 8.10
CA LEU A 187 4.68 -19.96 7.96
C LEU A 187 5.37 -20.95 7.00
N ASP A 188 4.86 -22.17 6.84
CA ASP A 188 5.36 -23.13 5.84
C ASP A 188 5.04 -22.66 4.42
N LYS A 189 3.83 -22.12 4.20
CA LYS A 189 3.47 -21.49 2.91
C LYS A 189 4.35 -20.29 2.60
N VAL A 190 4.60 -19.43 3.59
CA VAL A 190 5.50 -18.27 3.44
C VAL A 190 6.91 -18.74 3.09
N SER A 191 7.43 -19.77 3.77
CA SER A 191 8.76 -20.32 3.50
C SER A 191 8.88 -20.88 2.08
N ALA A 192 7.87 -21.63 1.63
CA ALA A 192 7.83 -22.16 0.27
C ALA A 192 7.79 -21.04 -0.78
N ALA A 193 6.98 -20.00 -0.56
CA ALA A 193 6.93 -18.85 -1.46
C ALA A 193 8.27 -18.09 -1.51
N ILE A 194 8.96 -17.93 -0.38
CA ILE A 194 10.31 -17.33 -0.35
C ILE A 194 11.29 -18.18 -1.17
N ASP A 195 11.24 -19.52 -1.05
CA ASP A 195 12.09 -20.43 -1.83
C ASP A 195 11.83 -20.31 -3.35
N GLU A 196 10.57 -20.16 -3.75
CA GLU A 196 10.18 -19.93 -5.14
C GLU A 196 10.70 -18.59 -5.66
N ILE A 197 10.50 -17.51 -4.89
CA ILE A 197 10.95 -16.15 -5.22
C ILE A 197 12.48 -16.08 -5.35
N GLU A 198 13.22 -16.74 -4.44
CA GLU A 198 14.68 -16.78 -4.48
C GLU A 198 15.19 -17.40 -5.79
N LYS A 199 14.55 -18.49 -6.24
CA LYS A 199 14.92 -19.24 -7.45
C LYS A 199 14.40 -18.63 -8.76
N ASP A 200 13.47 -17.70 -8.69
CA ASP A 200 12.84 -17.11 -9.87
C ASP A 200 13.76 -16.09 -10.56
N GLU A 201 14.49 -16.51 -11.59
CA GLU A 201 15.46 -15.69 -12.33
C GLU A 201 14.82 -14.50 -13.08
N THR A 202 13.49 -14.46 -13.21
CA THR A 202 12.78 -13.37 -13.91
C THR A 202 12.55 -12.12 -13.07
N LEU A 203 12.81 -12.23 -11.77
CA LEU A 203 12.63 -11.16 -10.79
C LEU A 203 13.93 -10.41 -10.56
N GLU A 204 13.84 -9.09 -10.53
CA GLU A 204 14.98 -8.21 -10.30
C GLU A 204 15.32 -8.08 -8.80
N VAL A 205 16.61 -7.84 -8.52
CA VAL A 205 17.13 -7.54 -7.17
C VAL A 205 17.58 -6.09 -7.15
N ASN A 206 17.13 -5.32 -6.16
CA ASN A 206 17.56 -3.93 -6.03
C ASN A 206 19.04 -3.85 -5.57
N PRO A 207 19.97 -3.39 -6.42
CA PRO A 207 21.39 -3.36 -6.10
C PRO A 207 21.76 -2.25 -5.09
N LEU A 208 20.86 -1.29 -4.85
CA LEU A 208 21.07 -0.20 -3.91
C LEU A 208 20.62 -0.56 -2.50
N TYR A 209 19.87 -1.65 -2.34
CA TYR A 209 19.43 -2.10 -1.04
C TYR A 209 20.62 -2.60 -0.20
N LYS A 210 20.66 -2.15 1.05
CA LYS A 210 21.63 -2.60 2.05
C LYS A 210 20.87 -3.04 3.27
N ALA A 211 20.96 -4.32 3.59
CA ALA A 211 20.33 -4.87 4.78
C ALA A 211 20.76 -4.06 6.03
N PRO A 212 19.81 -3.62 6.86
CA PRO A 212 20.15 -2.98 8.12
C PRO A 212 20.95 -3.95 9.00
N LYS A 213 21.96 -3.46 9.72
CA LYS A 213 22.66 -4.27 10.71
C LYS A 213 21.70 -4.56 11.85
N ARG A 214 21.20 -5.79 11.97
CA ARG A 214 20.52 -6.24 13.19
C ARG A 214 21.59 -6.54 14.23
N ASP A 215 21.49 -5.89 15.39
CA ASP A 215 22.20 -6.34 16.57
C ASP A 215 21.60 -7.69 16.96
N ALA A 216 22.29 -8.77 16.63
CA ALA A 216 21.90 -10.11 17.08
C ALA A 216 21.87 -10.08 18.61
N LYS A 217 20.69 -9.90 19.20
CA LYS A 217 20.49 -10.03 20.64
C LYS A 217 21.04 -11.41 21.00
N LYS A 218 22.16 -11.44 21.72
CA LYS A 218 22.69 -12.66 22.34
C LYS A 218 21.57 -13.21 23.21
N LYS A 219 20.89 -14.27 22.76
CA LYS A 219 20.03 -15.07 23.62
C LYS A 219 20.87 -15.43 24.85
N LYS A 220 20.58 -14.81 26.00
CA LYS A 220 21.22 -15.19 27.26
C LYS A 220 20.77 -16.63 27.51
N LYS A 221 21.74 -17.54 27.43
CA LYS A 221 21.62 -18.94 27.87
C LYS A 221 21.21 -19.00 29.33
#